data_AF-A0A504U5W6-F1
#
_entry.id   AF-A0A504U5W6-F1
#
_cell.length_a   1.000
_cell.length_b   1.000
_cell.length_c   1.000
_cell.angle_alpha   90.00
_cell.angle_beta   90.00
_cell.angle_gamma   90.00
#
_symmetry.space_group_name_H-M   'P 1'
#
loop_
_entity.id
_entity.type
_entity.pdbx_description
1 polymer ?
#
loop_
_entity_poly.entity_id
_entity_poly.type
_entity_poly.pdbx_seq_one_letter_code
_entity_poly.pdbx_strand_id
1 'polypeptide(L)' 'MTGQTVFKIDDMTCGHCEKTVVKALTEALPGKVVTVDLAARKAMVEGDAALAEAAIREAGYTPVREG' A
#
# COMPACT_ATOMS: atom_id res chain seq x y z
N MET A 1 -17.42 2.19 -9.49
CA MET A 1 -16.14 2.73 -10.00
C MET A 1 -15.04 2.13 -9.15
N THR A 2 -14.47 1.01 -9.56
CA THR A 2 -13.31 0.43 -8.88
C THR A 2 -12.10 1.24 -9.36
N GLY A 3 -11.68 2.21 -8.56
CA GLY A 3 -10.49 3.01 -8.85
C GLY A 3 -9.26 2.30 -8.31
N GLN A 4 -8.21 2.22 -9.12
CA GLN A 4 -6.88 1.92 -8.61
C GLN A 4 -6.31 3.19 -7.99
N THR A 5 -5.76 3.07 -6.79
CA THR A 5 -5.12 4.19 -6.08
C THR A 5 -3.64 3.89 -5.90
N VAL A 6 -2.80 4.90 -6.11
CA VAL A 6 -1.37 4.82 -5.84
C VAL A 6 -1.09 5.50 -4.49
N PHE A 7 -0.30 4.84 -3.66
CA PHE A 7 0.23 5.38 -2.42
C PHE A 7 1.73 5.45 -2.51
N LYS A 8 2.32 6.60 -2.20
CA LYS A 8 3.75 6.76 -2.06
C LYS A 8 4.15 6.60 -0.60
N ILE A 9 5.15 5.77 -0.33
CA ILE A 9 5.62 5.50 1.03
C ILE A 9 7.11 5.86 1.07
N ASP A 10 7.42 7.09 1.49
CA ASP A 10 8.80 7.57 1.55
C ASP A 10 9.62 6.88 2.64
N ASP A 11 8.92 6.34 3.66
CA ASP A 11 9.47 5.64 4.81
C ASP A 11 10.00 4.22 4.48
N MET A 12 9.83 3.75 3.24
CA MET A 12 10.39 2.48 2.76
C MET A 12 11.90 2.60 2.54
N THR A 13 12.64 2.64 3.64
CA THR A 13 14.11 2.74 3.65
C THR A 13 14.81 1.38 3.67
N CYS A 14 14.06 0.27 3.85
CA CYS A 14 14.62 -1.08 3.97
C CYS A 14 13.78 -2.11 3.21
N GLY A 15 14.42 -3.08 2.54
CA GLY A 15 13.75 -4.10 1.71
C GLY A 15 12.78 -5.03 2.45
N HIS A 16 12.83 -5.05 3.80
CA HIS A 16 11.84 -5.75 4.62
C HIS A 16 10.50 -5.02 4.71
N CYS A 17 10.47 -3.70 4.47
CA CYS A 17 9.25 -2.91 4.57
C CYS A 17 8.24 -3.25 3.47
N GLU A 18 8.71 -3.61 2.27
CA GLU A 18 7.85 -4.00 1.15
C GLU A 18 6.96 -5.20 1.50
N LYS A 19 7.56 -6.27 1.99
CA LYS A 19 6.81 -7.50 2.30
C LYS A 19 5.77 -7.27 3.38
N THR A 20 6.09 -6.47 4.40
CA THR A 20 5.14 -6.11 5.46
C THR A 20 3.96 -5.32 4.90
N VAL A 21 4.22 -4.32 4.05
CA VAL A 21 3.19 -3.49 3.43
C VAL A 21 2.31 -4.31 2.48
N VAL A 22 2.90 -5.13 1.61
CA VAL A 22 2.16 -6.03 0.71
C VAL A 22 1.24 -6.95 1.51
N LYS A 23 1.76 -7.53 2.59
CA LYS A 23 1.00 -8.45 3.44
C LYS A 23 -0.17 -7.71 4.12
N ALA A 24 0.09 -6.57 4.76
CA ALA A 24 -0.95 -5.77 5.41
C ALA A 24 -2.06 -5.36 4.43
N LEU A 25 -1.68 -4.93 3.22
CA LEU A 25 -2.64 -4.57 2.17
C LEU A 25 -3.43 -5.77 1.66
N THR A 26 -2.79 -6.94 1.50
CA THR A 26 -3.47 -8.17 1.07
C THR A 26 -4.46 -8.67 2.15
N GLU A 27 -4.10 -8.54 3.42
CA GLU A 27 -4.95 -8.89 4.56
C GLU A 27 -6.14 -7.92 4.69
N ALA A 28 -5.92 -6.61 4.47
CA ALA A 28 -6.98 -5.61 4.52
C ALA A 28 -7.91 -5.64 3.31
N LEU A 29 -7.39 -6.04 2.14
CA LEU A 29 -8.13 -6.08 0.88
C LEU A 29 -8.08 -7.47 0.25
N PRO A 30 -8.72 -8.47 0.88
CA PRO A 30 -8.73 -9.83 0.37
C PRO A 30 -9.43 -9.89 -0.99
N GLY A 31 -8.76 -10.49 -1.98
CA GLY A 31 -9.28 -10.61 -3.35
C GLY A 31 -9.16 -9.33 -4.20
N LYS A 32 -8.37 -8.35 -3.75
CA LYS A 32 -7.99 -7.18 -4.56
C LYS A 32 -6.58 -7.31 -5.09
N VAL A 33 -6.30 -6.60 -6.19
CA VAL A 33 -4.95 -6.50 -6.73
C VAL A 33 -4.19 -5.46 -5.92
N VAL A 34 -3.11 -5.91 -5.31
CA VAL A 34 -2.18 -5.09 -4.56
C VAL A 34 -0.82 -5.28 -5.20
N THR A 35 -0.16 -4.19 -5.58
CA THR A 35 1.17 -4.19 -6.19
C THR A 35 2.01 -3.17 -5.46
N VAL A 36 3.18 -3.57 -4.98
CA VAL A 36 4.10 -2.66 -4.31
C VAL A 36 5.40 -2.67 -5.08
N ASP A 37 5.87 -1.48 -5.41
CA ASP A 37 7.09 -1.21 -6.14
C ASP A 37 8.04 -0.44 -5.21
N LEU A 38 9.00 -1.16 -4.62
CA LEU A 38 10.02 -0.56 -3.76
C LEU A 38 10.99 0.34 -4.53
N ALA A 39 11.26 0.06 -5.81
CA ALA A 39 12.16 0.86 -6.63
C ALA A 39 11.57 2.26 -6.88
N ALA A 40 10.26 2.33 -7.14
CA ALA A 40 9.50 3.57 -7.26
C ALA A 40 9.00 4.12 -5.91
N ARG A 41 9.07 3.32 -4.84
CA ARG A 41 8.49 3.59 -3.49
C ARG A 41 6.98 3.85 -3.53
N LYS A 42 6.28 3.04 -4.32
CA LYS A 42 4.84 3.18 -4.58
C LYS A 42 4.09 1.88 -4.34
N ALA A 43 2.94 1.96 -3.69
CA ALA A 43 1.98 0.88 -3.51
C ALA A 43 0.73 1.19 -4.33
N MET A 44 0.50 0.43 -5.39
CA MET A 44 -0.73 0.42 -6.16
C MET A 44 -1.73 -0.55 -5.55
N VAL A 45 -2.94 -0.08 -5.33
CA VAL A 45 -3.99 -0.85 -4.69
C VAL A 45 -5.30 -0.67 -5.44
N GLU A 46 -5.93 -1.77 -5.83
CA GLU A 46 -7.25 -1.76 -6.45
C GLU A 46 -8.36 -1.85 -5.39
N GLY A 47 -9.32 -0.94 -5.45
CA GLY A 47 -10.48 -0.95 -4.55
C GLY A 47 -10.47 0.23 -3.59
N ASP A 48 -10.56 -0.05 -2.29
CA ASP A 48 -10.82 0.98 -1.29
C ASP A 48 -9.54 1.62 -0.78
N ALA A 49 -9.29 2.85 -1.23
CA ALA A 49 -8.12 3.64 -0.84
C ALA A 49 -8.07 3.88 0.68
N ALA A 50 -9.22 4.07 1.32
CA ALA A 50 -9.27 4.32 2.76
C ALA A 50 -8.83 3.09 3.56
N LEU A 51 -9.26 1.89 3.17
CA LEU A 51 -8.80 0.63 3.79
C LEU A 51 -7.31 0.40 3.55
N ALA A 52 -6.84 0.65 2.34
CA ALA A 52 -5.42 0.52 2.01
C ALA A 52 -4.56 1.45 2.88
N GLU A 53 -4.95 2.73 3.00
CA GLU A 53 -4.25 3.71 3.83
C GLU A 53 -4.23 3.30 5.31
N ALA A 54 -5.38 2.87 5.84
CA ALA A 54 -5.48 2.40 7.22
C ALA A 54 -4.55 1.22 7.49
N ALA A 55 -4.57 0.21 6.62
CA ALA A 55 -3.74 -0.99 6.77
C ALA A 55 -2.24 -0.68 6.77
N ILE A 56 -1.81 0.25 5.90
CA ILE A 56 -0.40 0.68 5.85
C ILE A 56 -0.02 1.44 7.14
N ARG A 57 -0.92 2.29 7.66
CA ARG A 57 -0.72 3.01 8.94
C ARG A 57 -0.69 2.09 10.14
N GLU A 58 -1.55 1.08 10.18
CA GLU A 58 -1.55 0.04 11.21
C GLU A 58 -0.25 -0.78 11.21
N ALA A 59 0.34 -0.99 10.03
CA ALA A 59 1.67 -1.58 9.91
C ALA A 59 2.82 -0.64 10.33
N GLY A 60 2.53 0.62 10.70
CA GLY A 60 3.49 1.60 11.19
C GLY A 60 4.12 2.47 10.10
N TYR A 61 3.57 2.48 8.89
CA TYR A 61 4.07 3.28 7.77
C TYR A 61 3.16 4.46 7.45
N THR A 62 3.71 5.47 6.77
CA THR A 62 2.95 6.66 6.38
C THR A 62 2.71 6.66 4.87
N PRO A 63 1.57 6.14 4.37
CA PRO A 63 1.23 6.24 2.96
C PRO A 63 0.77 7.66 2.63
N VAL A 64 1.20 8.16 1.48
CA VAL A 64 0.73 9.42 0.90
C VAL A 64 0.03 9.09 -0.39
N ARG A 65 -1.27 9.36 -0.47
CA ARG A 65 -2.06 9.09 -1.67
C ARG A 65 -1.56 9.96 -2.84
N GLU A 66 -1.02 9.33 -3.88
CA GLU A 66 -0.76 9.95 -5.17
C GLU A 66 -1.97 9.66 -6.07
N GLY A 67 -2.87 10.65 -6.16
CA GLY A 67 -4.09 10.61 -6.97
C GLY A 67 -3.88 11.17 -8.37
#